data_AF-T1C7Y1-F1
#
_entry.id   AF-T1C7Y1-F1
#
_cell.length_a   1.000
_cell.length_b   1.000
_cell.length_c   1.000
_cell.angle_alpha   90.00
_cell.angle_beta   90.00
_cell.angle_gamma   90.00
#
_symmetry.space_group_name_H-M   'P 1'
#
loop_
_entity.id
_entity.type
_entity.pdbx_description
1 polymer ?
#
loop_
_entity_poly.entity_id
_entity_poly.type
_entity_poly.pdbx_seq_one_letter_code
_entity_poly.pdbx_strand_id
1 'polypeptide(L)'
;MPTWYTSKPCELADKSHISHVVYDSAWEASEAFELEHNKDILSWAKNDHLGFVISYLYKGVVHSFYPDFLIKLSNSKMLVLEVKGIDDEKNRTKRTALKEWIDAVNSDGRFGKWESDVSFRPSDIKDIIQRHLGD
;
A
#
# COMPACT_ATOMS: atom_id res chain seq x y z
N MET A 1 6.37 -10.90 -22.85
CA MET A 1 5.80 -9.92 -21.91
C MET A 1 5.13 -8.83 -22.74
N PRO A 2 3.87 -8.47 -22.46
CA PRO A 2 3.25 -7.32 -23.12
C PRO A 2 3.96 -6.04 -22.66
N THR A 3 4.33 -5.19 -23.62
CA THR A 3 4.94 -3.89 -23.36
C THR A 3 3.84 -2.90 -23.00
N TRP A 4 3.92 -2.28 -21.82
CA TRP A 4 2.95 -1.29 -21.38
C TRP A 4 3.45 0.12 -21.75
N TYR A 5 2.65 0.87 -22.49
CA TYR A 5 2.94 2.25 -22.85
C TYR A 5 2.10 3.18 -21.97
N THR A 6 2.73 4.21 -21.42
CA THR A 6 2.04 5.28 -20.68
C THR A 6 2.54 6.64 -21.16
N SER A 7 1.62 7.59 -21.32
CA SER A 7 1.93 9.00 -21.61
C SER A 7 1.98 9.86 -20.34
N LYS A 8 1.78 9.24 -19.18
CA LYS A 8 1.76 9.92 -17.88
C LYS A 8 3.18 10.12 -17.35
N PRO A 9 3.44 11.17 -16.54
CA PRO A 9 4.73 11.35 -15.88
C PRO A 9 5.08 10.13 -15.03
N CYS A 10 6.35 9.71 -15.12
CA CYS A 10 6.90 8.58 -14.36
C CYS A 10 8.28 8.97 -13.83
N GLU A 11 8.65 8.45 -12.67
CA GLU A 11 10.01 8.53 -12.14
C GLU A 11 10.61 7.15 -11.94
N LEU A 12 11.95 7.09 -12.00
CA LEU A 12 12.71 5.90 -11.68
C LEU A 12 12.69 5.66 -10.17
N ALA A 13 12.48 4.41 -9.77
CA ALA A 13 12.51 3.99 -8.38
C ALA A 13 13.51 2.84 -8.22
N ASP A 14 14.46 2.98 -7.30
CA ASP A 14 15.50 1.98 -7.01
C ASP A 14 15.02 0.97 -5.96
N LYS A 15 14.17 1.40 -5.02
CA LYS A 15 13.58 0.54 -3.99
C LYS A 15 12.31 -0.18 -4.45
N SER A 16 11.74 0.24 -5.57
CA SER A 16 10.55 -0.38 -6.13
C SER A 16 10.92 -1.57 -7.02
N HIS A 17 10.20 -2.68 -6.89
CA HIS A 17 10.30 -3.77 -7.87
C HIS A 17 9.71 -3.39 -9.24
N ILE A 18 8.97 -2.27 -9.31
CA ILE A 18 8.45 -1.67 -10.54
C ILE A 18 9.33 -0.48 -10.88
N SER A 19 10.12 -0.59 -11.96
CA SER A 19 11.14 0.39 -12.35
C SER A 19 10.62 1.81 -12.62
N HIS A 20 9.35 1.97 -12.96
CA HIS A 20 8.72 3.26 -13.27
C HIS A 20 7.35 3.33 -12.59
N VAL A 21 7.14 4.34 -11.75
CA VAL A 21 5.84 4.54 -11.11
C VAL A 21 5.07 5.63 -11.84
N VAL A 22 3.86 5.27 -12.28
CA VAL A 22 2.96 6.17 -12.99
C VAL A 22 2.14 6.99 -11.99
N TYR A 23 2.13 8.31 -12.19
CA TYR A 23 1.42 9.24 -11.32
C TYR A 23 0.15 9.77 -11.99
N ASP A 24 -0.98 9.67 -11.29
CA ASP A 24 -2.26 10.20 -11.76
C ASP A 24 -2.59 11.56 -11.12
N SER A 25 -1.86 11.93 -10.07
CA SER A 25 -1.97 13.23 -9.41
C SER A 25 -0.66 13.66 -8.75
N ALA A 26 -0.54 14.96 -8.45
CA ALA A 26 0.59 15.49 -7.68
C ALA A 26 0.67 14.91 -6.26
N TRP A 27 -0.47 14.46 -5.71
CA TRP A 27 -0.52 13.79 -4.42
C TRP A 27 0.20 12.45 -4.51
N GLU A 28 -0.15 11.59 -5.48
CA GLU A 28 0.47 10.27 -5.65
C GLU A 28 1.99 10.35 -5.91
N ALA A 29 2.42 11.38 -6.66
CA ALA A 29 3.84 11.62 -6.90
C ALA A 29 4.59 11.94 -5.59
N SER A 30 3.96 12.68 -4.68
CA SER A 30 4.55 13.02 -3.38
C SER A 30 4.72 11.80 -2.48
N GLU A 31 3.79 10.85 -2.54
CA GLU A 31 3.83 9.63 -1.73
C GLU A 31 4.92 8.69 -2.21
N ALA A 32 4.98 8.42 -3.52
CA ALA A 32 6.05 7.63 -4.11
C ALA A 32 7.43 8.25 -3.85
N PHE A 33 7.55 9.57 -3.96
CA PHE A 33 8.78 10.29 -3.63
C PHE A 33 9.20 10.05 -2.17
N GLU A 34 8.27 10.17 -1.23
CA GLU A 34 8.57 9.93 0.19
C GLU A 34 8.92 8.46 0.47
N LEU A 35 8.22 7.49 -0.15
CA LEU A 35 8.54 6.07 -0.02
C LEU A 35 9.94 5.73 -0.54
N GLU A 36 10.34 6.35 -1.66
CA GLU A 36 11.64 6.14 -2.27
C GLU A 36 12.78 6.72 -1.43
N HIS A 37 12.61 7.94 -0.89
CA HIS A 37 13.67 8.65 -0.17
C HIS A 37 13.75 8.28 1.33
N ASN A 38 12.78 7.54 1.86
CA ASN A 38 12.79 7.15 3.27
C ASN A 38 13.76 6.00 3.55
N LYS A 39 14.75 6.24 4.42
CA LYS A 39 15.76 5.25 4.84
C LYS A 39 15.18 4.03 5.58
N ASP A 40 13.99 4.18 6.16
CA ASP A 40 13.36 3.12 6.95
C ASP A 40 12.50 2.17 6.08
N ILE A 41 12.46 2.41 4.76
CA ILE A 41 11.86 1.52 3.78
C ILE A 41 12.96 0.78 3.02
N LEU A 42 12.86 -0.56 3.00
CA LEU A 42 13.75 -1.43 2.23
C LEU A 42 13.30 -1.55 0.79
N SER A 43 12.00 -1.75 0.58
CA SER A 43 11.39 -1.83 -0.75
C SER A 43 9.92 -1.49 -0.69
N TRP A 44 9.34 -1.13 -1.83
CA TRP A 44 7.91 -0.87 -1.94
C TRP A 44 7.39 -1.26 -3.32
N ALA A 45 6.07 -1.32 -3.47
CA ALA A 45 5.41 -1.50 -4.76
C ALA A 45 4.04 -0.84 -4.71
N LYS A 46 3.73 -0.01 -5.71
CA LYS A 46 2.35 0.39 -6.00
C LYS A 46 1.61 -0.82 -6.53
N ASN A 47 0.42 -1.11 -6.02
CA ASN A 47 -0.41 -2.22 -6.49
C ASN A 47 -1.16 -1.86 -7.78
N ASP A 48 -0.41 -1.37 -8.76
CA ASP A 48 -0.93 -1.10 -10.09
C ASP A 48 -0.77 -2.37 -10.93
N HIS A 49 -1.89 -3.00 -11.29
CA HIS A 49 -1.95 -4.23 -12.08
C HIS A 49 -1.16 -5.44 -11.51
N LEU A 50 -0.73 -5.41 -10.24
CA LEU A 50 -0.06 -6.55 -9.59
C LEU A 50 -1.01 -7.68 -9.23
N GLY A 51 -2.31 -7.38 -9.13
CA GLY A 51 -3.35 -8.36 -8.79
C GLY A 51 -3.41 -8.69 -7.29
N PHE A 52 -2.80 -7.88 -6.42
CA PHE A 52 -3.00 -8.03 -4.99
C PHE A 52 -4.41 -7.55 -4.64
N VAL A 53 -5.30 -8.51 -4.39
CA VAL A 53 -6.74 -8.28 -4.21
C VAL A 53 -7.25 -8.95 -2.95
N ILE A 54 -8.08 -8.24 -2.21
CA ILE A 54 -8.76 -8.73 -1.01
C ILE A 54 -10.25 -8.73 -1.30
N SER A 55 -10.89 -9.89 -1.13
CA SER A 55 -12.34 -10.00 -1.27
C SER A 55 -13.02 -9.61 0.04
N TYR A 56 -14.12 -8.87 -0.04
CA TYR A 56 -14.88 -8.47 1.14
C TYR A 56 -16.38 -8.43 0.86
N LEU A 57 -17.19 -8.58 1.90
CA LEU A 57 -18.64 -8.48 1.82
C LEU A 57 -19.09 -7.10 2.30
N TYR A 58 -19.90 -6.40 1.51
CA TYR A 58 -20.55 -5.16 1.93
C TYR A 58 -22.00 -5.16 1.48
N LYS A 59 -22.92 -4.99 2.44
CA LYS A 59 -24.38 -5.00 2.19
C LYS A 59 -24.84 -6.24 1.40
N GLY A 60 -24.27 -7.41 1.72
CA GLY A 60 -24.62 -8.69 1.09
C GLY A 60 -24.02 -8.93 -0.29
N VAL A 61 -23.20 -8.01 -0.82
CA VAL A 61 -22.54 -8.13 -2.12
C VAL A 61 -21.05 -8.31 -1.93
N VAL A 62 -20.47 -9.26 -2.67
CA VAL A 62 -19.01 -9.49 -2.70
C VAL A 62 -18.36 -8.40 -3.55
N HIS A 63 -17.34 -7.77 -3.00
CA HIS A 63 -16.55 -6.74 -3.64
C HIS A 63 -15.07 -7.09 -3.60
N SER A 64 -14.32 -6.55 -4.55
CA SER A 64 -12.86 -6.63 -4.59
C SER A 64 -12.27 -5.31 -4.12
N PHE A 65 -11.29 -5.41 -3.24
CA PHE A 65 -10.52 -4.29 -2.73
C PHE A 65 -9.07 -4.46 -3.19
N TYR A 66 -8.54 -3.42 -3.83
CA TYR A 66 -7.16 -3.34 -4.32
C TYR A 66 -6.46 -2.28 -3.49
N PRO A 67 -5.58 -2.68 -2.56
CA PRO A 67 -4.82 -1.73 -1.79
C PRO A 67 -3.91 -0.85 -2.63
N ASP A 68 -3.49 0.31 -2.14
CA ASP A 68 -2.67 1.25 -2.94
C ASP A 68 -1.19 0.85 -2.97
N PHE A 69 -0.57 0.61 -1.80
CA PHE A 69 0.85 0.29 -1.69
C PHE A 69 1.15 -0.93 -0.81
N LEU A 70 2.19 -1.68 -1.20
CA LEU A 70 2.85 -2.71 -0.39
C LEU A 70 4.26 -2.24 -0.06
N ILE A 71 4.60 -2.17 1.22
CA ILE A 71 5.85 -1.58 1.70
C ILE A 71 6.56 -2.59 2.58
N LYS A 72 7.86 -2.81 2.36
CA LYS A 72 8.72 -3.58 3.24
C LYS A 72 9.57 -2.62 4.08
N LEU A 73 9.33 -2.62 5.38
CA LEU A 73 10.02 -1.77 6.35
C LEU A 73 11.41 -2.34 6.71
N SER A 74 12.28 -1.50 7.25
CA SER A 74 13.63 -1.86 7.71
C SER A 74 13.65 -2.91 8.82
N ASN A 75 12.60 -2.99 9.64
CA ASN A 75 12.39 -4.06 10.62
C ASN A 75 11.81 -5.35 10.01
N SER A 76 11.82 -5.48 8.67
CA SER A 76 11.33 -6.63 7.90
C SER A 76 9.82 -6.87 7.95
N LYS A 77 9.02 -5.97 8.54
CA LYS A 77 7.55 -6.03 8.45
C LYS A 77 7.07 -5.64 7.05
N MET A 78 5.97 -6.24 6.63
CA MET A 78 5.21 -5.83 5.45
C MET A 78 4.07 -4.90 5.89
N LEU A 79 3.99 -3.71 5.31
CA LEU A 79 2.95 -2.73 5.55
C LEU A 79 2.09 -2.57 4.29
N VAL A 80 0.79 -2.81 4.41
CA VAL A 80 -0.21 -2.46 3.39
C VAL A 80 -0.69 -1.04 3.69
N LEU A 81 -0.42 -0.10 2.79
CA LEU A 81 -0.79 1.30 2.97
C LEU A 81 -1.89 1.72 2.00
N GLU A 82 -2.97 2.25 2.55
CA GLU A 82 -4.05 2.88 1.80
C GLU A 82 -3.92 4.40 1.79
N VAL A 83 -4.19 5.02 0.65
CA VAL A 83 -4.27 6.48 0.52
C VAL A 83 -5.72 6.87 0.30
N LYS A 84 -6.26 7.72 1.18
CA LYS A 84 -7.68 8.13 1.11
C LYS A 84 -7.86 9.60 1.49
N GLY A 85 -8.55 10.36 0.65
CA GLY A 85 -8.93 11.75 0.98
C GLY A 85 -10.13 11.87 1.94
N ILE A 86 -11.14 11.01 1.79
CA ILE A 86 -12.39 11.05 2.58
C ILE A 86 -12.73 9.63 3.05
N ASP A 87 -13.06 9.49 4.33
CA ASP A 87 -13.50 8.23 4.92
C ASP A 87 -15.02 8.05 4.77
N ASP A 88 -15.46 6.87 4.33
CA ASP A 88 -16.87 6.52 4.18
C ASP A 88 -17.17 5.16 4.85
N GLU A 89 -18.44 4.81 4.98
CA GLU A 89 -18.86 3.54 5.61
C GLU A 89 -18.30 2.31 4.87
N LYS A 90 -18.18 2.41 3.54
CA LYS A 90 -17.64 1.34 2.70
C LYS A 90 -16.15 1.13 2.97
N ASN A 91 -15.39 2.20 3.20
CA ASN A 91 -13.97 2.18 3.53
C ASN A 91 -13.72 1.56 4.90
N ARG A 92 -14.60 1.80 5.89
CA ARG A 92 -14.54 1.06 7.16
C ARG A 92 -14.68 -0.44 6.97
N THR A 93 -15.61 -0.87 6.10
CA THR A 93 -15.79 -2.30 5.79
C THR A 93 -14.56 -2.89 5.09
N LYS A 94 -13.96 -2.16 4.14
CA LYS A 94 -12.69 -2.56 3.52
C LYS A 94 -11.57 -2.73 4.54
N ARG A 95 -11.44 -1.79 5.49
CA ARG A 95 -10.42 -1.85 6.56
C ARG A 95 -10.61 -3.07 7.46
N THR A 96 -11.85 -3.39 7.81
CA THR A 96 -12.14 -4.61 8.58
C THR A 96 -11.69 -5.86 7.82
N ALA A 97 -12.02 -5.95 6.52
CA ALA A 97 -11.61 -7.09 5.70
C ALA A 97 -10.09 -7.18 5.52
N LEU A 98 -9.41 -6.04 5.35
CA LEU A 98 -7.94 -5.99 5.30
C LEU A 98 -7.34 -6.49 6.62
N LYS A 99 -7.89 -6.06 7.76
CA LYS A 99 -7.45 -6.52 9.07
C LYS A 99 -7.62 -8.03 9.23
N GLU A 100 -8.78 -8.57 8.87
CA GLU A 100 -9.02 -10.03 8.90
C GLU A 100 -8.04 -10.80 8.01
N TRP A 101 -7.75 -10.27 6.82
CA TRP A 101 -6.77 -10.85 5.92
C TRP A 101 -5.35 -10.84 6.53
N ILE A 102 -4.95 -9.74 7.15
CA ILE A 102 -3.65 -9.61 7.83
C ILE A 102 -3.55 -10.57 9.01
N ASP A 103 -4.60 -10.67 9.83
CA ASP A 103 -4.63 -11.57 10.98
C ASP A 103 -4.48 -13.04 10.52
N ALA A 104 -5.10 -13.41 9.39
CA ALA A 104 -4.95 -14.73 8.79
C ALA A 104 -3.51 -14.98 8.28
N VAL A 105 -2.92 -14.01 7.57
CA VAL A 105 -1.54 -14.12 7.06
C VAL A 105 -0.52 -14.21 8.19
N ASN A 106 -0.69 -13.41 9.24
CA ASN A 106 0.15 -13.45 10.42
C ASN A 106 0.01 -14.76 11.20
N SER A 107 -1.20 -15.31 11.29
CA SER A 107 -1.46 -16.60 11.94
C SER A 107 -0.83 -17.77 11.18
N ASP A 108 -0.75 -17.67 9.86
CA ASP A 108 -0.08 -18.67 9.02
C ASP A 108 1.45 -18.68 9.21
N GLY A 109 2.05 -17.51 9.48
CA GLY A 109 3.45 -17.37 9.88
C GLY A 109 4.48 -17.56 8.76
N ARG A 110 4.10 -18.00 7.56
CA ARG A 110 5.04 -18.23 6.44
C ARG A 110 5.48 -16.95 5.74
N PHE A 111 4.74 -15.86 5.90
CA PHE A 111 4.94 -14.62 5.13
C PHE A 111 5.54 -13.47 5.95
N GLY A 112 6.06 -13.74 7.15
CA GLY A 112 6.54 -12.72 8.07
C GLY A 112 5.39 -11.98 8.76
N LYS A 113 5.68 -10.81 9.33
CA LYS A 113 4.70 -9.96 10.03
C LYS A 113 4.14 -8.90 9.08
N TRP A 114 2.82 -8.86 8.96
CA TRP A 114 2.06 -7.92 8.15
C TRP A 114 1.27 -6.97 9.04
N GLU A 115 1.23 -5.71 8.65
CA GLU A 115 0.47 -4.64 9.30
C GLU A 115 -0.20 -3.79 8.20
N SER A 116 -1.21 -2.98 8.56
CA SER A 116 -1.88 -2.06 7.63
C SER A 116 -2.15 -0.73 8.28
N ASP A 117 -2.08 0.33 7.48
CA ASP A 117 -2.52 1.67 7.90
C ASP A 117 -3.13 2.45 6.73
N VAL A 118 -3.73 3.60 7.05
CA VAL A 118 -4.32 4.51 6.07
C VAL A 118 -3.71 5.91 6.21
N SER A 119 -3.13 6.40 5.11
CA SER A 119 -2.73 7.78 4.93
C SER A 119 -3.92 8.61 4.48
N PHE A 120 -4.17 9.71 5.19
CA PHE A 120 -5.16 10.72 4.82
C PHE A 120 -4.53 11.97 4.21
N ARG A 121 -3.22 12.14 4.39
CA ARG A 121 -2.44 13.27 3.88
C ARG A 121 -1.04 12.79 3.53
N PRO A 122 -0.39 13.25 2.44
CA PRO A 122 0.96 12.80 2.09
C PRO A 122 1.98 12.98 3.24
N SER A 123 1.79 14.02 4.05
CA SER A 123 2.67 14.35 5.17
C SER A 123 2.63 13.34 6.32
N ASP A 124 1.57 12.52 6.45
CA ASP A 124 1.42 11.57 7.56
C ASP A 124 2.17 10.26 7.35
N ILE A 125 2.65 9.98 6.14
CA ILE A 125 3.37 8.75 5.78
C ILE A 125 4.59 8.55 6.68
N LYS A 126 5.31 9.62 7.01
CA LYS A 126 6.47 9.56 7.92
C LYS A 126 6.07 9.06 9.31
N ASP A 127 4.99 9.61 9.85
CA ASP A 127 4.50 9.25 11.19
C ASP A 127 3.97 7.81 11.22
N ILE A 128 3.28 7.39 10.15
CA ILE A 128 2.81 6.00 9.96
C ILE A 128 4.00 5.05 9.96
N ILE A 129 5.02 5.32 9.15
CA ILE A 129 6.22 4.47 9.07
C ILE A 129 6.89 4.37 10.44
N GLN A 130 7.10 5.48 11.15
CA GLN A 130 7.73 5.45 12.47
C GLN A 130 6.92 4.64 13.50
N ARG A 131 5.59 4.75 13.47
CA ARG A 131 4.72 3.93 14.33
C ARG A 131 4.95 2.44 14.13
N HIS A 132 4.99 1.99 12.87
CA HIS A 132 5.15 0.57 12.54
C HIS A 132 6.59 0.05 12.71
N LEU A 133 7.58 0.94 12.88
CA LEU A 133 8.94 0.57 13.27
C LEU A 133 9.10 0.33 14.77
N GLY A 134 8.34 1.05 15.60
CA GLY A 134 8.51 1.12 17.06
C GLY A 134 7.78 0.05 17.89
N ASP A 135 6.93 -0.77 17.26
CA ASP A 135 6.15 -1.86 17.89
C ASP A 135 6.77 -3.25 17.66
#